data_AF-A0A0G0T166-F1
#
_entry.id   AF-A0A0G0T166-F1
#
_cell.length_a   1.000
_cell.length_b   1.000
_cell.length_c   1.000
_cell.angle_alpha   90.00
_cell.angle_beta   90.00
_cell.angle_gamma   90.00
#
_symmetry.space_group_name_H-M   'P 1'
#
loop_
_entity.id
_entity.type
_entity.pdbx_description
1 polymer ?
#
loop_
_entity_poly.entity_id
_entity_poly.type
_entity_poly.pdbx_seq_one_letter_code
_entity_poly.pdbx_strand_id
1 'polypeptide(L)'
;MSMFLVVVIGIGWFFSFYYDNPDILYFFVIFSILMNVFSYWFSDKIVLRLSGAKAAKREEHFALYTTVENLSITAGLPMPKVYIIEDPAPN
;
A
#
# COMPACT_ATOMS: atom_id res chain seq x y z
N MET A 1 -2.32 11.48 -1.85
CA MET A 1 -1.48 11.47 -3.07
C MET A 1 -0.95 12.86 -3.42
N SER A 2 -1.77 13.91 -3.45
CA SER A 2 -1.29 15.29 -3.74
C SER A 2 -0.25 15.80 -2.72
N MET A 3 -0.41 15.49 -1.43
CA MET A 3 0.56 15.87 -0.39
C MET A 3 1.95 15.28 -0.64
N PHE A 4 2.04 14.01 -1.05
CA PHE A 4 3.31 13.36 -1.38
C PHE A 4 4.03 14.08 -2.51
N LEU A 5 3.32 14.42 -3.59
CA LEU A 5 3.89 15.15 -4.72
C LEU A 5 4.41 16.52 -4.30
N VAL A 6 3.62 17.29 -3.55
CA VAL A 6 4.02 18.63 -3.07
C VAL A 6 5.28 18.54 -2.22
N VAL A 7 5.36 17.56 -1.30
CA VAL A 7 6.53 17.39 -0.45
C VAL A 7 7.76 16.99 -1.25
N VAL A 8 7.66 15.99 -2.13
CA VAL A 8 8.82 15.49 -2.91
C VAL A 8 9.31 16.56 -3.90
N ILE A 9 8.41 17.25 -4.59
CA ILE A 9 8.76 18.34 -5.51
C ILE A 9 9.34 19.53 -4.73
N GLY A 10 8.78 19.87 -3.57
CA GLY A 10 9.32 20.93 -2.70
C GLY A 10 10.74 20.64 -2.22
N ILE A 11 11.02 19.39 -1.84
CA ILE A 11 12.37 18.93 -1.49
C ILE A 11 13.31 19.03 -2.71
N GLY A 12 12.87 18.54 -3.87
CA GLY A 12 13.65 18.61 -5.11
C GLY A 12 13.97 20.05 -5.52
N TRP A 13 13.01 20.97 -5.37
CA TRP A 13 13.18 22.39 -5.63
C TRP A 13 14.21 23.03 -4.69
N PHE A 14 14.13 22.74 -3.38
CA PHE A 14 15.09 23.24 -2.40
C PHE A 14 16.52 22.80 -2.73
N PHE A 15 16.73 21.52 -3.04
CA PHE A 15 18.04 21.00 -3.40
C PHE A 15 18.53 21.54 -4.76
N SER A 16 17.64 21.66 -5.75
CA SER A 16 17.96 22.25 -7.04
C SER A 16 18.49 23.68 -6.89
N PHE A 17 17.86 24.48 -6.03
CA PHE A 17 18.31 25.83 -5.71
C PHE A 17 19.63 25.85 -4.94
N TYR A 18 19.81 24.97 -3.94
CA TYR A 18 21.03 24.92 -3.14
C TYR A 18 22.28 24.52 -3.94
N TYR A 19 22.13 23.61 -4.89
CA TYR A 19 23.22 23.11 -5.73
C TYR A 19 23.34 23.81 -7.09
N ASP A 20 22.49 24.82 -7.35
CA ASP A 20 22.38 25.53 -8.63
C ASP A 20 22.30 24.56 -9.84
N ASN A 21 21.55 23.48 -9.66
CA ASN A 21 21.42 22.42 -10.67
C ASN A 21 19.93 22.08 -10.91
N PRO A 22 19.38 22.44 -12.09
CA PRO A 22 17.97 22.17 -12.44
C PRO A 22 17.67 20.68 -12.66
N ASP A 23 18.68 19.86 -12.99
CA ASP A 23 18.49 18.42 -13.24
C ASP A 23 17.98 17.69 -12.00
N ILE A 24 18.31 18.19 -10.81
CA ILE A 24 17.81 17.68 -9.53
C ILE A 24 16.28 17.79 -9.48
N LEU A 25 15.72 18.93 -9.86
CA LEU A 25 14.27 19.11 -9.84
C LEU A 25 13.58 18.18 -10.83
N TYR A 26 14.11 18.05 -12.05
CA TYR A 26 13.56 17.14 -13.05
C TYR A 26 13.57 15.68 -12.57
N PHE A 27 14.68 15.25 -11.96
CA PHE A 27 14.76 13.92 -11.37
C PHE A 27 13.68 13.69 -10.31
N PHE A 28 13.53 14.60 -9.35
CA PHE A 28 12.53 14.48 -8.28
C PHE A 28 11.09 14.49 -8.83
N VAL A 29 10.80 15.33 -9.82
CA VAL A 29 9.48 15.36 -10.49
C VAL A 29 9.18 14.01 -11.14
N ILE A 30 10.09 13.51 -11.98
CA ILE A 30 9.92 12.22 -12.66
C ILE A 30 9.77 11.09 -11.64
N PHE A 31 10.64 11.05 -10.63
CA PHE A 31 10.58 10.08 -9.55
C PHE A 31 9.23 10.13 -8.81
N SER A 32 8.75 11.32 -8.47
CA SER A 32 7.49 11.49 -7.74
C SER A 32 6.28 11.00 -8.55
N ILE A 33 6.27 11.25 -9.86
CA ILE A 33 5.20 10.78 -10.77
C ILE A 33 5.24 9.26 -10.88
N LEU A 34 6.43 8.68 -11.12
CA LEU A 34 6.60 7.23 -11.20
C LEU A 34 6.15 6.54 -9.91
N MET A 35 6.56 7.06 -8.75
CA MET A 35 6.14 6.54 -7.46
C MET A 35 4.64 6.71 -7.24
N ASN A 36 4.04 7.80 -7.71
CA ASN A 36 2.61 8.03 -7.58
C ASN A 36 1.80 7.01 -8.40
N VAL A 37 2.18 6.82 -9.66
CA VAL A 37 1.63 5.80 -10.56
C VAL A 37 1.82 4.44 -9.89
N PHE A 38 3.05 4.03 -9.60
CA PHE A 38 3.32 2.72 -9.00
C PHE A 38 2.51 2.47 -7.71
N SER A 39 2.47 3.45 -6.82
CA SER A 39 1.70 3.32 -5.58
C SER A 39 0.20 3.22 -5.82
N TYR A 40 -0.35 3.86 -6.86
CA TYR A 40 -1.76 3.75 -7.18
C TYR A 40 -2.14 2.31 -7.57
N TRP A 41 -1.39 1.68 -8.49
CA TRP A 41 -1.68 0.32 -8.96
C TRP A 41 -1.27 -0.81 -8.01
N PHE A 42 -0.28 -0.59 -7.15
CA PHE A 42 0.29 -1.62 -6.28
C PHE A 42 0.10 -1.34 -4.78
N SER A 43 -0.73 -0.35 -4.41
CA SER A 43 -0.97 0.05 -3.01
C SER A 43 -1.42 -1.11 -2.13
N ASP A 44 -2.31 -1.97 -2.63
CA ASP A 44 -2.82 -3.14 -1.90
C ASP A 44 -1.68 -4.07 -1.47
N LYS A 45 -0.78 -4.42 -2.40
CA LYS A 45 0.36 -5.30 -2.13
C LYS A 45 1.38 -4.65 -1.22
N ILE A 46 1.58 -3.33 -1.35
CA ILE A 46 2.50 -2.57 -0.50
C ILE A 46 1.98 -2.60 0.94
N VAL A 47 0.71 -2.26 1.17
CA VAL A 47 0.12 -2.23 2.51
C VAL A 47 0.13 -3.62 3.16
N LEU A 48 -0.25 -4.67 2.41
CA LEU A 48 -0.23 -6.05 2.92
C LEU A 48 1.18 -6.48 3.35
N ARG A 49 2.21 -6.11 2.58
CA ARG A 49 3.61 -6.44 2.94
C ARG A 49 4.09 -5.63 4.15
N LEU A 50 3.76 -4.35 4.20
CA LEU A 50 4.16 -3.48 5.31
C LEU A 50 3.51 -3.89 6.63
N SER A 51 2.27 -4.37 6.60
CA SER A 51 1.59 -4.90 7.79
C SER A 51 2.02 -6.32 8.17
N GLY A 52 2.92 -6.97 7.41
CA GLY A 52 3.29 -8.36 7.65
C GLY A 52 2.14 -9.34 7.43
N ALA A 53 1.13 -8.96 6.64
CA ALA A 53 -0.04 -9.78 6.39
C ALA A 53 0.33 -11.10 5.69
N LYS A 54 -0.09 -12.23 6.28
CA LYS A 54 0.07 -13.57 5.72
C LYS A 54 -1.29 -14.09 5.27
N ALA A 55 -1.33 -14.80 4.15
CA ALA A 55 -2.59 -15.39 3.67
C ALA A 55 -3.13 -16.39 4.70
N ALA A 56 -4.39 -16.24 5.09
CA ALA A 56 -5.02 -17.13 6.04
C ALA A 56 -5.32 -18.48 5.36
N LYS A 57 -4.70 -19.56 5.82
CA LYS A 57 -5.03 -20.90 5.36
C LYS A 57 -6.22 -21.45 6.15
N ARG A 58 -7.15 -22.11 5.47
CA ARG A 58 -8.33 -22.73 6.10
C ARG A 58 -7.96 -23.75 7.18
N GLU A 59 -6.87 -24.49 6.97
CA GLU A 59 -6.37 -25.51 7.90
C GLU A 59 -5.88 -24.90 9.22
N GLU A 60 -5.24 -23.74 9.14
CA GLU A 60 -4.64 -23.03 10.29
C GLU A 60 -5.68 -22.12 10.99
N HIS A 61 -6.61 -21.55 10.23
CA HIS A 61 -7.61 -20.57 10.71
C HIS A 61 -9.05 -20.93 10.31
N PHE A 62 -9.47 -22.16 10.63
CA PHE A 62 -10.77 -22.71 10.21
C PHE A 62 -11.97 -21.82 10.57
N ALA A 63 -12.05 -21.39 11.84
CA ALA A 63 -13.17 -20.60 12.33
C ALA A 63 -13.30 -19.25 11.62
N LEU A 64 -12.18 -18.55 11.39
CA LEU A 64 -12.18 -17.28 10.65
C LEU A 64 -12.58 -17.51 9.20
N TYR A 65 -11.94 -18.47 8.53
CA TYR A 65 -12.15 -18.73 7.11
C TYR A 65 -13.61 -19.11 6.82
N THR A 66 -14.18 -20.04 7.60
CA THR A 66 -15.57 -20.49 7.42
C THR A 66 -16.59 -19.41 7.80
N THR A 67 -16.29 -18.55 8.79
CA THR A 67 -17.14 -17.38 9.07
C THR A 67 -17.21 -16.44 7.88
N VAL A 68 -16.07 -16.07 7.30
CA VAL A 68 -16.01 -15.19 6.12
C VAL A 68 -16.66 -15.85 4.90
N GLU A 69 -16.48 -17.16 4.72
CA GLU A 69 -17.11 -17.95 3.66
C GLU A 69 -18.65 -17.93 3.77
N ASN A 70 -19.20 -18.22 4.95
CA ASN A 70 -20.64 -18.21 5.19
C ASN A 70 -21.26 -16.81 4.97
N LEU A 71 -20.55 -15.75 5.39
CA LEU A 71 -20.97 -14.37 5.15
C LEU A 71 -20.98 -14.04 3.65
N SER A 72 -19.93 -14.47 2.93
CA SER A 72 -19.80 -14.24 1.48
C SER A 72 -20.90 -14.98 0.70
N ILE A 73 -21.18 -16.24 1.06
CA ILE A 73 -22.28 -17.03 0.48
C ILE A 73 -23.63 -16.35 0.72
N THR A 74 -23.89 -15.91 1.96
CA THR A 74 -25.14 -15.24 2.33
C THR A 74 -25.33 -13.93 1.56
N ALA A 75 -24.24 -13.19 1.32
CA ALA A 75 -24.24 -11.96 0.54
C ALA A 75 -24.25 -12.17 -0.99
N GLY A 76 -24.11 -13.41 -1.47
CA GLY A 76 -23.97 -13.72 -2.90
C GLY A 76 -22.67 -13.20 -3.52
N LEU A 77 -21.62 -13.03 -2.71
CA LEU A 77 -20.32 -12.49 -3.13
C LEU A 77 -19.29 -13.61 -3.27
N PRO A 78 -18.30 -13.47 -4.18
CA PRO A 78 -17.18 -14.40 -4.24
C PRO A 78 -16.36 -14.34 -2.96
N MET A 79 -15.76 -15.47 -2.57
CA MET A 79 -14.91 -15.55 -1.38
C MET A 79 -13.75 -14.54 -1.49
N PRO A 80 -13.64 -13.57 -0.56
CA PRO A 80 -12.54 -12.62 -0.58
C PRO A 80 -11.22 -13.29 -0.18
N LYS A 81 -10.10 -12.66 -0.53
CA LYS A 81 -8.80 -13.05 0.01
C LYS A 81 -8.75 -12.66 1.49
N VAL A 82 -8.43 -13.63 2.35
CA VAL A 82 -8.32 -13.43 3.79
C VAL A 82 -6.85 -13.45 4.20
N TYR A 83 -6.44 -12.50 5.03
CA TYR A 83 -5.08 -12.38 5.55
C TYR A 83 -5.11 -12.22 7.07
N ILE A 84 -4.08 -12.73 7.74
CA ILE A 84 -3.81 -12.55 9.16
C ILE A 84 -2.62 -11.61 9.32
N ILE A 85 -2.75 -10.64 10.23
CA ILE A 85 -1.68 -9.76 10.66
C ILE A 85 -1.37 -10.12 12.11
N GLU A 86 -0.10 -10.31 12.43
CA GLU A 86 0.33 -10.53 13.82
C GLU A 86 0.50 -9.17 14.49
N ASP A 87 -0.50 -8.79 15.30
CA ASP A 87 -0.51 -7.54 16.07
C ASP A 87 -0.60 -7.88 17.57
N PRO A 88 0.15 -7.20 18.46
CA PRO A 88 -0.03 -7.33 19.91
C PRO A 88 -1.41 -6.85 20.39
N ALA A 89 -2.11 -6.03 19.60
CA ALA A 89 -3.48 -5.65 19.88
C ALA A 89 -4.44 -6.84 19.67
N PRO A 90 -5.48 -6.97 20.52
CA PRO A 90 -6.42 -8.10 20.45
C PRO A 90 -7.53 -7.84 19.42
N ASN A 91 -7.21 -7.86 18.12
CA ASN A 91 -8.13 -7.60 17.02
C ASN A 91 -7.90 -8.48 15.79
#